data_AF-A0A7K1EC41-F1
#
_entry.id   AF-A0A7K1EC41-F1
#
_cell.length_a   1.000
_cell.length_b   1.000
_cell.length_c   1.000
_cell.angle_alpha   90.00
_cell.angle_beta   90.00
_cell.angle_gamma   90.00
#
_symmetry.space_group_name_H-M   'P 1'
#
loop_
_entity.id
_entity.type
_entity.pdbx_description
1 polymer ?
#
loop_
_entity_poly.entity_id
_entity_poly.type
_entity_poly.pdbx_seq_one_letter_code
_entity_poly.pdbx_strand_id
1 'polypeptide(L)' 'MIDDIKRIGADAPARIAAATTVDELRTVEADLLGKKGELTALKKGMGGLDPEGRKVA' A
#
# COMPACT_ATOMS: atom_id res chain seq x y z
N MET A 1 -3.57 10.57 4.14
CA MET A 1 -3.27 9.49 3.19
C MET A 1 -1.79 9.45 2.85
N ILE A 2 -1.09 10.57 2.69
CA ILE A 2 0.35 10.61 2.43
C ILE A 2 1.15 9.99 3.57
N ASP A 3 0.70 10.19 4.81
CA ASP A 3 1.31 9.57 5.98
C ASP A 3 1.02 8.06 6.03
N ASP A 4 -0.16 7.63 5.58
CA ASP A 4 -0.47 6.20 5.43
C ASP A 4 0.40 5.55 4.35
N ILE A 5 0.59 6.22 3.22
CA ILE A 5 1.48 5.75 2.14
C ILE A 5 2.92 5.63 2.64
N LYS A 6 3.42 6.65 3.36
CA LYS A 6 4.76 6.62 3.96
C LYS A 6 4.90 5.48 4.97
N ARG A 7 3.91 5.31 5.85
CA ARG A 7 3.87 4.21 6.82
C ARG A 7 3.91 2.86 6.12
N ILE A 8 3.02 2.62 5.15
CA ILE A 8 2.99 1.36 4.39
C ILE A 8 4.32 1.12 3.68
N GLY A 9 4.90 2.16 3.06
CA GLY A 9 6.20 2.08 2.39
C GLY A 9 7.36 1.77 3.33
N ALA A 10 7.30 2.26 4.58
CA ALA A 10 8.30 1.97 5.60
C ALA A 10 8.15 0.56 6.21
N ASP A 11 6.91 0.08 6.37
CA ASP A 11 6.60 -1.23 6.97
C ASP A 11 6.79 -2.40 5.98
N ALA A 12 6.53 -2.16 4.69
CA ALA A 12 6.55 -3.20 3.66
C ALA A 12 7.87 -3.97 3.55
N PRO A 13 9.07 -3.32 3.56
CA PRO A 13 10.34 -4.03 3.50
C PRO A 13 10.53 -5.05 4.64
N ALA A 14 10.10 -4.72 5.87
CA ALA A 14 10.20 -5.63 7.00
C ALA A 14 9.26 -6.85 6.83
N ARG A 15 8.03 -6.63 6.34
CA ARG A 15 7.08 -7.71 6.02
C ARG A 15 7.62 -8.64 4.92
N ILE A 16 8.23 -8.06 3.88
CA ILE A 16 8.84 -8.82 2.79
C ILE A 16 10.03 -9.65 3.30
N ALA A 17 10.91 -9.06 4.11
CA ALA A 17 12.06 -9.74 4.67
C ALA A 17 11.70 -10.87 5.66
N ALA A 18 10.54 -10.75 6.32
CA ALA A 18 10.04 -11.76 7.25
C ALA A 18 9.39 -12.97 6.56
N ALA A 19 9.02 -12.87 5.28
CA ALA A 19 8.45 -13.98 4.53
C ALA A 19 9.52 -15.04 4.24
N THR A 20 9.28 -16.27 4.68
CA THR A 20 10.19 -17.41 4.54
C THR A 20 9.81 -18.35 3.40
N THR A 21 8.60 -18.18 2.85
CA THR A 21 8.10 -18.96 1.72
C THR A 21 7.59 -18.06 0.60
N VAL A 22 7.53 -18.63 -0.61
CA VAL A 22 6.96 -17.93 -1.78
C VAL A 22 5.48 -17.61 -1.55
N ASP A 23 4.74 -18.46 -0.86
CA ASP A 23 3.31 -18.23 -0.58
C ASP A 23 3.09 -17.14 0.47
N GLU A 24 3.97 -17.03 1.47
CA GLU A 24 3.99 -15.90 2.40
C GLU A 24 4.32 -14.60 1.66
N LEU A 25 5.30 -14.60 0.75
CA LEU A 25 5.64 -13.43 -0.04
C LEU A 25 4.48 -12.99 -0.95
N ARG A 26 3.77 -13.94 -1.57
CA ARG A 26 2.55 -13.67 -2.35
C ARG A 26 1.43 -13.09 -1.49
N THR A 27 1.32 -13.52 -0.24
CA THR A 27 0.34 -12.95 0.70
C THR A 27 0.68 -11.49 0.99
N VAL A 28 1.95 -11.18 1.29
CA VAL A 28 2.41 -9.80 1.49
C VAL A 28 2.17 -8.94 0.25
N GLU A 29 2.45 -9.47 -0.95
CA GLU A 29 2.16 -8.78 -2.22
C GLU A 29 0.66 -8.50 -2.38
N ALA A 30 -0.21 -9.48 -2.14
CA ALA A 30 -1.65 -9.35 -2.27
C ALA A 30 -2.23 -8.32 -1.26
N ASP A 31 -1.73 -8.30 -0.04
CA ASP A 31 -2.16 -7.37 1.02
C ASP A 31 -1.72 -5.92 0.74
N LEU A 32 -0.55 -5.73 0.12
CA LEU A 32 -0.04 -4.40 -0.19
C LEU A 32 -0.60 -3.87 -1.52
N LEU A 33 -0.50 -4.67 -2.58
CA LEU A 33 -0.70 -4.27 -3.98
C LEU A 33 -1.91 -4.92 -4.65
N GLY A 34 -2.51 -5.93 -4.03
CA GLY A 34 -3.65 -6.65 -4.59
C GLY A 34 -4.90 -5.78 -4.76
N LYS A 35 -5.95 -6.35 -5.35
CA LYS A 35 -7.22 -5.64 -5.64
C LYS A 35 -7.88 -5.01 -4.40
N LYS A 36 -7.69 -5.65 -3.25
CA LYS A 36 -8.15 -5.22 -1.91
C LYS A 36 -7.00 -4.74 -1.03
N GLY A 37 -5.79 -4.63 -1.57
CA GLY A 37 -4.61 -4.26 -0.81
C GLY A 37 -4.61 -2.80 -0.40
N GLU A 38 -3.84 -2.49 0.65
CA GLU A 38 -3.83 -1.20 1.33
C GLU A 38 -3.53 -0.04 0.35
N LEU A 39 -2.49 -0.18 -0.49
CA LEU A 39 -2.10 0.87 -1.45
C LEU A 39 -3.12 1.02 -2.58
N THR A 40 -3.75 -0.07 -3.00
CA THR A 40 -4.83 -0.03 -4.00
C THR A 40 -6.06 0.69 -3.47
N ALA A 41 -6.42 0.49 -2.20
CA ALA A 41 -7.53 1.21 -1.56
C ALA A 41 -7.24 2.71 -1.47
N LEU A 42 -6.04 3.10 -1.04
CA LEU A 42 -5.61 4.50 -0.98
C LEU A 42 -5.63 5.16 -2.37
N LYS A 43 -5.07 4.49 -3.39
CA LYS A 43 -5.08 4.97 -4.78
C LYS A 43 -6.50 5.21 -5.30
N LYS A 44 -7.46 4.34 -4.97
CA LYS A 44 -8.87 4.53 -5.34
C LYS A 44 -9.48 5.74 -4.64
N GLY A 45 -9.19 5.93 -3.35
CA GLY A 45 -9.62 7.12 -2.61
C GLY A 45 -9.12 8.42 -3.24
N MET A 46 -7.87 8.45 -3.71
CA MET A 46 -7.28 9.62 -4.39
C MET A 46 -7.89 9.93 -5.76
N GLY A 47 -8.54 8.94 -6.40
CA GLY A 47 -9.18 9.10 -7.70
C GLY A 47 -10.37 10.06 -7.68
N GLY A 48 -11.00 10.27 -6.51
CA GLY A 48 -12.10 11.21 -6.32
C GLY A 48 -11.66 12.63 -5.96
N LEU A 49 -10.37 12.88 -5.78
CA LEU A 49 -9.85 14.18 -5.37
C LEU A 49 -9.53 15.06 -6.58
N ASP A 50 -9.69 16.38 -6.41
CA ASP A 50 -9.22 17.38 -7.35
C ASP A 50 -7.66 17.48 -7.34
N PRO A 51 -7.04 18.23 -8.26
CA PRO A 51 -5.59 18.32 -8.35
C PRO A 51 -4.87 18.83 -7.10
N GLU A 52 -5.47 19.76 -6.35
CA GLU A 52 -4.86 20.31 -5.13
C GLU A 52 -5.04 19.35 -3.95
N GLY A 53 -6.24 18.77 -3.80
CA GLY A 53 -6.53 17.73 -2.84
C GLY A 53 -5.63 16.51 -3.00
N ARG A 54 -5.25 16.15 -4.23
CA ARG A 54 -4.33 15.03 -4.48
C ARG A 54 -2.89 15.27 -4.02
N LYS A 55 -2.42 16.52 -3.98
CA LYS A 55 -1.05 16.86 -3.57
C LYS A 55 -0.85 16.75 -2.06
N VAL A 56 -1.92 17.00 -1.30
CA VAL A 56 -1.91 17.02 0.17
C VAL A 56 -2.43 15.74 0.80
N ALA A 57 -3.17 14.94 0.04
CA ALA A 57 -3.80 13.71 0.49
C ALA A 57 -2.81 12.70 1.04
#